data_AF-I1S987-F1
#
_entry.id   AF-I1S987-F1
#
_cell.length_a   1.000
_cell.length_b   1.000
_cell.length_c   1.000
_cell.angle_alpha   90.00
_cell.angle_beta   90.00
_cell.angle_gamma   90.00
#
_symmetry.space_group_name_H-M   'P 1'
#
loop_
_entity.id
_entity.type
_entity.pdbx_description
1 polymer ?
#
loop_
_entity_poly.entity_id
_entity_poly.type
_entity_poly.pdbx_seq_one_letter_code
_entity_poly.pdbx_strand_id
1 'polypeptide(L)'
;MAQKFKPKKGGEHAFRFDATPTYLFRLYAPSSAGETNTVQVSSPIYNRRTQRFYRYVDLYRTDILKFTSEQAAERLSLHLWWECGKTCNLMSWSSSLLFLLQYGLYHHTKDNEPPSLSDIYLIMIDTREYKNSQAFKSRTIATVGTMKIIMDAHQ
;
A
#
# COMPACT_ATOMS: atom_id res chain seq x y z
N MET A 1 15.04 3.66 -29.64
CA MET A 1 13.68 4.21 -29.53
C MET A 1 12.86 3.31 -28.63
N ALA A 2 12.24 3.81 -27.56
CA ALA A 2 11.45 2.99 -26.66
C ALA A 2 10.12 2.59 -27.32
N GLN A 3 9.80 1.29 -27.32
CA GLN A 3 8.53 0.77 -27.82
C GLN A 3 7.39 1.28 -26.93
N LYS A 4 6.47 2.06 -27.51
CA LYS A 4 5.27 2.51 -26.79
C LYS A 4 4.38 1.30 -26.49
N PHE A 5 3.98 1.14 -25.24
CA PHE A 5 2.97 0.18 -24.83
C PHE A 5 1.69 0.40 -25.63
N LYS A 6 1.20 -0.64 -26.30
CA LYS A 6 -0.07 -0.65 -27.03
C LYS A 6 -0.99 -1.65 -26.34
N PRO A 7 -1.89 -1.21 -25.44
CA PRO A 7 -2.83 -2.13 -24.80
C PRO A 7 -3.71 -2.81 -25.85
N LYS A 8 -4.03 -4.08 -25.63
CA LYS A 8 -5.00 -4.80 -26.46
C LYS A 8 -6.36 -4.15 -26.29
N LYS A 9 -7.02 -3.82 -27.41
CA LYS A 9 -8.39 -3.26 -27.42
C LYS A 9 -9.33 -4.21 -26.67
N GLY A 10 -10.00 -3.74 -25.60
CA GLY A 10 -10.86 -4.57 -24.74
C GLY A 10 -10.15 -5.30 -23.59
N GLY A 11 -8.83 -5.14 -23.42
CA GLY A 11 -8.09 -5.71 -22.28
C GLY A 11 -8.50 -5.09 -20.94
N GLU A 12 -9.00 -3.86 -20.96
CA GLU A 12 -9.57 -3.17 -19.80
C GLU A 12 -10.77 -3.91 -19.17
N HIS A 13 -11.50 -4.70 -19.96
CA HIS A 13 -12.65 -5.50 -19.48
C HIS A 13 -12.26 -6.88 -18.95
N ALA A 14 -11.00 -7.30 -19.12
CA ALA A 14 -10.51 -8.58 -18.59
C ALA A 14 -10.25 -8.53 -17.07
N PHE A 15 -10.23 -7.33 -16.48
CA PHE A 15 -10.16 -7.18 -15.02
C PHE A 15 -11.53 -7.48 -14.42
N ARG A 16 -11.69 -8.73 -13.97
CA ARG A 16 -12.76 -9.14 -13.06
C ARG A 16 -12.57 -8.45 -11.71
N PHE A 17 -13.27 -7.34 -11.47
CA PHE A 17 -13.31 -6.64 -10.18
C PHE A 17 -13.84 -7.54 -9.04
N ASP A 18 -14.54 -8.61 -9.40
CA ASP A 18 -15.08 -9.67 -8.56
C ASP A 18 -14.03 -10.70 -8.10
N ALA A 19 -12.82 -10.70 -8.68
CA ALA A 19 -11.76 -11.62 -8.28
C ALA A 19 -10.72 -10.95 -7.38
N THR A 20 -10.46 -11.54 -6.20
CA THR A 20 -9.35 -11.12 -5.35
C THR A 20 -8.02 -11.27 -6.12
N PRO A 21 -7.23 -10.19 -6.25
CA PRO A 21 -5.96 -10.25 -6.98
C PRO A 21 -4.99 -11.17 -6.25
N THR A 22 -4.25 -12.01 -6.98
CA THR A 22 -3.27 -12.97 -6.40
C THR A 22 -2.22 -12.31 -5.52
N TYR A 23 -1.81 -11.09 -5.86
CA TYR A 23 -0.87 -10.33 -5.06
C TYR A 23 -1.44 -8.95 -4.74
N LEU A 24 -1.23 -8.52 -3.50
CA LEU A 24 -1.38 -7.14 -3.08
C LEU A 24 -0.01 -6.58 -2.74
N PHE A 25 0.21 -5.34 -3.15
CA PHE A 25 1.47 -4.65 -2.98
C PHE A 25 1.27 -3.38 -2.18
N ARG A 26 2.28 -3.02 -1.39
CA ARG A 26 2.36 -1.74 -0.69
C ARG A 26 3.74 -1.15 -0.88
N LEU A 27 3.78 0.10 -1.30
CA LEU A 27 4.98 0.92 -1.25
C LEU A 27 5.14 1.49 0.15
N TYR A 28 6.34 1.45 0.69
CA TYR A 28 6.72 2.14 1.91
C TYR A 28 7.92 3.04 1.63
N ALA A 29 7.86 4.27 2.11
CA ALA A 29 8.95 5.23 2.16
C ALA A 29 8.97 5.87 3.57
N PRO A 30 10.06 6.51 4.02
CA PRO A 30 10.15 7.09 5.37
C PRO A 30 9.03 8.10 5.70
N SER A 31 8.51 8.80 4.70
CA SER A 31 7.39 9.76 4.82
C SER A 31 6.01 9.11 4.79
N SER A 32 5.91 7.80 4.52
CA SER A 32 4.64 7.09 4.41
C SER A 32 3.90 7.03 5.74
N ALA A 33 2.58 7.22 5.70
CA ALA A 33 1.74 7.08 6.88
C ALA A 33 1.69 5.63 7.39
N GLY A 34 1.73 5.49 8.72
CA GLY A 34 1.70 4.22 9.44
C GLY A 34 3.09 3.72 9.79
N GLU A 35 3.16 2.57 10.44
CA GLU A 35 4.43 1.87 10.64
C GLU A 35 4.46 0.65 9.72
N THR A 36 5.62 0.40 9.16
CA THR A 36 5.81 -0.69 8.21
C THR A 36 7.21 -1.23 8.40
N ASN A 37 7.31 -2.54 8.63
CA ASN A 37 8.58 -3.24 8.70
C ASN A 37 8.47 -4.61 8.03
N THR A 38 9.49 -5.44 8.16
CA THR A 38 9.55 -6.73 7.47
C THR A 38 8.52 -7.76 7.94
N VAL A 39 7.92 -7.55 9.12
CA VAL A 39 7.03 -8.50 9.78
C VAL A 39 5.62 -7.96 10.03
N GLN A 40 5.41 -6.65 10.02
CA GLN A 40 4.13 -6.02 10.30
C GLN A 40 3.90 -4.72 9.52
N VAL A 41 2.63 -4.46 9.25
CA VAL A 41 2.12 -3.20 8.69
C VAL A 41 1.01 -2.73 9.62
N SER A 42 1.10 -1.50 10.13
CA SER A 42 0.11 -0.94 11.05
C SER A 42 -0.26 0.50 10.67
N SER A 43 -1.55 0.82 10.73
CA SER A 43 -2.04 2.15 10.40
C SER A 43 -1.61 3.19 11.47
N PRO A 44 -1.60 4.49 11.12
CA PRO A 44 -1.15 5.57 12.02
C PRO A 44 -1.71 5.54 13.44
N ILE A 45 -2.98 5.14 13.61
CA ILE A 45 -3.63 5.07 14.92
C ILE A 45 -3.02 4.01 15.86
N TYR A 46 -2.39 2.98 15.31
CA TYR A 46 -1.75 1.91 16.09
C TYR A 46 -0.31 2.26 16.51
N ASN A 47 0.23 3.40 16.09
CA ASN A 47 1.48 3.92 16.62
C ASN A 47 1.33 4.32 18.10
N ARG A 48 2.21 3.79 18.98
CA ARG A 48 2.16 4.04 20.43
C ARG A 48 2.28 5.52 20.81
N ARG A 49 3.00 6.33 20.03
CA ARG A 49 3.13 7.77 20.26
C ARG A 49 1.81 8.48 19.98
N THR A 50 1.14 8.12 18.89
CA THR A 50 -0.18 8.64 18.53
C THR A 50 -1.21 8.37 19.63
N GLN A 51 -1.22 7.16 20.20
CA GLN A 51 -2.19 6.74 21.21
C GLN A 51 -2.21 7.61 22.47
N ARG A 52 -1.07 8.21 22.85
CA ARG A 52 -0.99 9.05 24.05
C ARG A 52 -1.74 10.38 23.91
N PHE A 53 -2.00 10.83 22.68
CA PHE A 53 -2.61 12.15 22.42
C PHE A 53 -4.11 12.10 22.15
N TYR A 54 -4.66 10.96 21.73
CA TYR A 54 -6.08 10.86 21.37
C TYR A 54 -6.88 10.20 22.49
N ARG A 55 -7.78 10.96 23.11
CA ARG A 55 -8.62 10.50 24.23
C ARG A 55 -9.68 9.45 23.83
N TYR A 56 -9.91 9.29 22.52
CA TYR A 56 -10.91 8.39 21.92
C TYR A 56 -10.28 7.35 20.98
N VAL A 57 -9.15 6.75 21.37
CA VAL A 57 -8.44 5.75 20.55
C VAL A 57 -9.36 4.60 20.11
N ASP A 58 -10.30 4.20 20.96
CA ASP A 58 -11.21 3.08 20.69
C ASP A 58 -12.12 3.35 19.49
N LEU A 59 -12.62 4.59 19.33
CA LEU A 59 -13.39 4.98 18.14
C LEU A 59 -12.55 4.89 16.86
N TYR A 60 -11.23 5.08 16.92
CA TYR A 60 -10.39 5.00 15.73
C TYR A 60 -9.81 3.60 15.50
N ARG A 61 -9.88 2.70 16.48
CA ARG A 61 -9.47 1.28 16.33
C ARG A 61 -10.59 0.36 15.86
N THR A 62 -11.83 0.80 15.95
CA THR A 62 -12.98 0.05 15.46
C THR A 62 -12.80 -0.31 13.98
N ASP A 63 -13.02 -1.59 13.70
CA ASP A 63 -13.08 -2.13 12.34
C ASP A 63 -14.08 -1.31 11.52
N ILE A 64 -13.70 -0.92 10.30
CA ILE A 64 -14.56 -0.10 9.44
C ILE A 64 -15.91 -0.77 9.17
N LEU A 65 -15.96 -2.10 9.18
CA LEU A 65 -17.16 -2.90 8.99
C LEU A 65 -18.15 -2.86 10.17
N LYS A 66 -17.75 -2.30 11.31
CA LYS A 66 -18.60 -2.14 12.50
C LYS A 66 -19.27 -0.77 12.59
N PHE A 67 -18.93 0.16 11.71
CA PHE A 67 -19.56 1.49 11.67
C PHE A 67 -20.88 1.47 10.91
N THR A 68 -21.68 2.53 11.11
CA THR A 68 -22.77 2.82 10.19
C THR A 68 -22.21 3.16 8.80
N SER A 69 -23.02 3.00 7.76
CA SER A 69 -22.60 3.30 6.38
C SER A 69 -22.09 4.73 6.21
N GLU A 70 -22.69 5.70 6.90
CA GLU A 70 -22.28 7.11 6.88
C GLU A 70 -20.88 7.30 7.48
N GLN A 71 -20.65 6.76 8.69
CA GLN A 71 -19.36 6.82 9.37
C GLN A 71 -18.26 6.08 8.60
N ALA A 72 -18.58 4.93 8.01
CA ALA A 72 -17.65 4.18 7.17
C ALA A 72 -17.29 4.97 5.90
N ALA A 73 -18.27 5.59 5.24
CA ALA A 73 -18.07 6.39 4.04
C ALA A 73 -17.23 7.65 4.33
N GLU A 74 -17.50 8.35 5.43
CA GLU A 74 -16.70 9.50 5.87
C GLU A 74 -15.24 9.12 6.08
N ARG A 75 -14.99 8.04 6.83
CA ARG A 75 -13.63 7.54 7.10
C ARG A 75 -12.91 7.09 5.84
N LEU A 76 -13.62 6.41 4.94
CA LEU A 76 -13.07 6.00 3.66
C LEU A 76 -12.71 7.21 2.80
N SER A 77 -13.59 8.22 2.74
CA SER A 77 -13.33 9.48 2.03
C SER A 77 -12.07 10.16 2.55
N LEU A 78 -11.96 10.37 3.87
CA LEU A 78 -10.79 10.96 4.50
C LEU A 78 -9.51 10.15 4.21
N HIS A 79 -9.60 8.82 4.11
CA HIS A 79 -8.44 7.99 3.75
C HIS A 79 -8.04 8.16 2.28
N LEU A 80 -9.01 8.14 1.36
CA LEU A 80 -8.76 8.25 -0.09
C LEU A 80 -8.22 9.63 -0.48
N TRP A 81 -8.57 10.68 0.25
CA TRP A 81 -8.03 12.04 0.07
C TRP A 81 -6.77 12.32 0.88
N TRP A 82 -6.23 11.34 1.61
CA TRP A 82 -5.07 11.48 2.52
C TRP A 82 -5.26 12.50 3.66
N GLU A 83 -6.50 12.72 4.09
CA GLU A 83 -6.87 13.73 5.11
C GLU A 83 -7.03 13.15 6.53
N CYS A 84 -7.05 11.83 6.71
CA CYS A 84 -7.25 11.23 8.05
C CYS A 84 -6.03 11.36 9.00
N GLY A 85 -4.87 11.79 8.51
CA GLY A 85 -3.67 12.07 9.33
C GLY A 85 -3.29 10.95 10.31
N LYS A 86 -3.10 11.29 11.59
CA LYS A 86 -2.69 10.33 12.63
C LYS A 86 -3.82 9.40 13.10
N THR A 87 -5.07 9.72 12.81
CA THR A 87 -6.23 8.91 13.22
C THR A 87 -6.66 7.91 12.15
N CYS A 88 -5.98 7.88 10.99
CA CYS A 88 -6.18 6.85 9.98
C CYS A 88 -6.03 5.46 10.59
N ASN A 89 -7.04 4.63 10.39
CA ASN A 89 -7.03 3.21 10.76
C ASN A 89 -6.90 2.28 9.55
N LEU A 90 -6.89 2.83 8.33
CA LEU A 90 -6.72 2.13 7.08
C LEU A 90 -5.28 2.23 6.54
N MET A 91 -4.95 1.29 5.65
CA MET A 91 -3.66 1.23 4.95
C MET A 91 -3.92 0.96 3.48
N SER A 92 -3.31 1.77 2.60
CA SER A 92 -3.46 1.60 1.15
C SER A 92 -2.64 0.41 0.64
N TRP A 93 -3.25 -0.34 -0.28
CA TRP A 93 -2.67 -1.46 -1.02
C TRP A 93 -3.08 -1.33 -2.49
N SER A 94 -2.24 -1.84 -3.40
CA SER A 94 -2.53 -1.87 -4.83
C SER A 94 -2.30 -3.27 -5.40
N SER A 95 -3.11 -3.68 -6.37
CA SER A 95 -2.86 -4.88 -7.19
C SER A 95 -1.93 -4.61 -8.37
N SER A 96 -1.59 -3.34 -8.64
CA SER A 96 -0.76 -2.93 -9.77
C SER A 96 0.67 -2.63 -9.30
N LEU A 97 1.58 -3.58 -9.54
CA LEU A 97 3.01 -3.38 -9.30
C LEU A 97 3.56 -2.22 -10.13
N LEU A 98 3.13 -2.07 -11.38
CA LEU A 98 3.58 -0.99 -12.26
C LEU A 98 3.24 0.38 -11.68
N PHE A 99 2.02 0.55 -11.16
CA PHE A 99 1.62 1.78 -10.49
C PHE A 99 2.52 2.11 -9.31
N LEU A 100 2.81 1.13 -8.44
CA LEU A 100 3.68 1.38 -7.28
C LEU A 100 5.13 1.66 -7.65
N LEU A 101 5.66 1.05 -8.71
CA LEU A 101 7.01 1.37 -9.20
C LEU A 101 7.07 2.82 -9.70
N GLN A 102 6.06 3.26 -10.46
CA GLN A 102 5.97 4.66 -10.89
C GLN A 102 5.80 5.60 -9.69
N TYR A 103 4.98 5.23 -8.71
CA TYR A 103 4.75 6.00 -7.50
C TYR A 103 6.02 6.10 -6.62
N GLY A 104 6.79 5.01 -6.51
CA GLY A 104 8.08 5.02 -5.81
C GLY A 104 9.11 5.93 -6.49
N LEU A 105 9.17 5.91 -7.82
CA LEU A 105 10.02 6.84 -8.59
C LEU A 105 9.57 8.29 -8.43
N TYR A 106 8.25 8.53 -8.36
CA TYR A 106 7.70 9.85 -8.07
C TYR A 106 8.19 10.34 -6.70
N HIS A 107 8.05 9.54 -5.63
CA HIS A 107 8.54 9.88 -4.30
C HIS A 107 10.03 10.22 -4.29
N HIS A 108 10.85 9.40 -4.95
CA HIS A 108 12.29 9.63 -5.04
C HIS A 108 12.69 10.92 -5.78
N THR A 109 11.83 11.45 -6.66
CA THR A 109 12.21 12.56 -7.56
C THR A 109 11.44 13.85 -7.32
N LYS A 110 10.28 13.80 -6.65
CA LYS A 110 9.31 14.89 -6.56
C LYS A 110 8.89 15.27 -5.14
N ASP A 111 9.19 14.45 -4.14
CA ASP A 111 8.93 14.85 -2.76
C ASP A 111 9.80 16.04 -2.36
N ASN A 112 9.32 16.86 -1.42
CA ASN A 112 10.08 17.99 -0.88
C ASN A 112 11.38 17.53 -0.21
N GLU A 113 11.33 16.37 0.45
CA GLU A 113 12.48 15.66 1.02
C GLU A 113 12.51 14.25 0.39
N PRO A 114 13.10 14.12 -0.81
CA PRO A 114 13.05 12.87 -1.55
C PRO A 114 13.87 11.79 -0.83
N PRO A 115 13.27 10.63 -0.48
CA PRO A 115 14.01 9.54 0.11
C PRO A 115 14.96 8.92 -0.92
N SER A 116 16.05 8.32 -0.46
CA SER A 116 16.90 7.51 -1.33
C SER A 116 16.10 6.30 -1.83
N LEU A 117 16.39 5.82 -3.04
CA LEU A 117 15.76 4.58 -3.54
C LEU A 117 16.01 3.36 -2.62
N SER A 118 17.13 3.36 -1.89
CA SER A 118 17.44 2.34 -0.87
C SER A 118 16.49 2.35 0.33
N ASP A 119 15.78 3.46 0.54
CA ASP A 119 14.89 3.68 1.68
C ASP A 119 13.42 3.49 1.30
N ILE A 120 13.15 3.17 0.03
CA ILE A 120 11.82 2.83 -0.47
C ILE A 120 11.73 1.31 -0.56
N TYR A 121 10.63 0.73 -0.07
CA TYR A 121 10.42 -0.71 0.02
C TYR A 121 9.10 -1.11 -0.63
N LEU A 122 9.08 -2.30 -1.24
CA LEU A 122 7.87 -2.94 -1.76
C LEU A 122 7.56 -4.19 -0.93
N ILE A 123 6.41 -4.14 -0.27
CA ILE A 123 5.82 -5.28 0.42
C ILE A 123 4.83 -5.93 -0.51
N MET A 124 4.85 -7.26 -0.56
CA MET A 124 3.91 -8.03 -1.34
C MET A 124 3.30 -9.12 -0.46
N ILE A 125 2.01 -9.31 -0.64
CA ILE A 125 1.16 -10.25 0.06
C ILE A 125 0.58 -11.20 -0.98
N ASP A 126 0.74 -12.51 -0.79
CA ASP A 126 0.11 -13.54 -1.63
C ASP A 126 -1.28 -13.87 -1.10
N THR A 127 -2.32 -13.45 -1.82
CA THR A 127 -3.69 -13.58 -1.36
C THR A 127 -4.24 -15.00 -1.45
N ARG A 128 -3.55 -15.91 -2.14
CA ARG A 128 -3.97 -17.31 -2.26
C ARG A 128 -3.86 -18.04 -0.93
N GLU A 129 -2.91 -17.65 -0.09
CA GLU A 129 -2.75 -18.16 1.27
C GLU A 129 -4.00 -17.87 2.15
N TYR A 130 -4.85 -16.93 1.73
CA TYR A 130 -6.02 -16.48 2.49
C TYR A 130 -7.36 -16.99 1.95
N LYS A 131 -7.37 -17.77 0.86
CA LYS A 131 -8.63 -18.40 0.38
C LYS A 131 -9.25 -19.35 1.42
N ASN A 132 -8.46 -19.80 2.40
CA ASN A 132 -8.87 -20.78 3.42
C ASN A 132 -8.45 -20.45 4.87
N SER A 133 -7.92 -19.26 5.19
CA SER A 133 -7.39 -18.99 6.54
C SER A 133 -7.68 -17.59 7.09
N GLN A 134 -7.98 -17.50 8.40
CA GLN A 134 -8.28 -16.27 9.15
C GLN A 134 -7.03 -15.51 9.65
N ALA A 135 -5.82 -15.83 9.16
CA ALA A 135 -4.57 -15.31 9.73
C ALA A 135 -3.61 -14.74 8.68
N PHE A 136 -3.10 -13.55 8.99
CA PHE A 136 -2.21 -12.74 8.15
C PHE A 136 -0.73 -13.00 8.48
N LYS A 137 0.10 -13.25 7.46
CA LYS A 137 1.57 -13.20 7.55
C LYS A 137 2.11 -12.35 6.38
N SER A 138 2.57 -11.13 6.66
CA SER A 138 3.23 -10.29 5.65
C SER A 138 4.68 -10.73 5.42
N ARG A 139 5.15 -10.70 4.17
CA ARG A 139 6.57 -10.87 3.82
C ARG A 139 7.04 -9.63 3.05
N THR A 140 8.25 -9.15 3.34
CA THR A 140 8.91 -8.15 2.46
C THR A 140 9.53 -8.87 1.28
N ILE A 141 9.25 -8.38 0.07
CA ILE A 141 9.65 -9.06 -1.16
C ILE A 141 10.72 -8.27 -1.92
N ALA A 142 10.85 -6.96 -1.71
CA ALA A 142 11.98 -6.19 -2.22
C ALA A 142 12.21 -4.88 -1.43
N THR A 143 13.48 -4.49 -1.26
CA THR A 143 13.82 -3.06 -1.15
C THR A 143 13.80 -2.54 -2.59
N VAL A 144 13.22 -1.38 -2.89
CA VAL A 144 13.25 -0.83 -4.25
C VAL A 144 14.70 -0.59 -4.71
N GLY A 145 15.63 -0.37 -3.77
CA GLY A 145 17.08 -0.41 -4.01
C GLY A 145 17.74 -1.80 -4.18
N THR A 146 17.06 -2.91 -3.87
CA THR A 146 17.54 -4.29 -4.09
C THR A 146 16.64 -5.14 -4.98
N MET A 147 15.65 -4.54 -5.66
CA MET A 147 15.07 -5.14 -6.85
C MET A 147 16.14 -5.07 -7.95
N LYS A 148 17.08 -6.03 -7.89
CA LYS A 148 18.00 -6.34 -8.98
C LYS A 148 17.12 -6.90 -10.09
N ILE A 149 16.50 -6.00 -10.86
CA ILE A 149 15.96 -6.35 -12.15
C ILE A 149 17.20 -6.72 -12.96
N ILE A 150 17.49 -8.03 -13.04
CA ILE A 150 18.32 -8.58 -14.10
C ILE A 150 17.51 -8.36 -15.37
N MET A 151 17.62 -7.17 -15.94
CA MET A 151 17.54 -7.04 -17.38
C MET A 151 18.90 -7.52 -17.87
N ASP A 152 18.99 -8.81 -18.17
CA ASP A 152 20.04 -9.30 -19.05
C ASP A 152 19.88 -8.57 -20.38
N ALA A 153 20.63 -7.48 -20.54
CA ALA A 153 20.97 -6.99 -21.85
C ALA A 153 22.06 -7.93 -22.35
N HIS A 154 21.65 -8.93 -23.14
CA HIS A 154 22.55 -9.53 -24.10
C HIS A 154 23.12 -8.41 -24.98
N GLN A 155 24.40 -8.11 -24.79
CA GLN A 155 25.42 -8.02 -25.83
C GLN A 155 26.81 -8.01 -25.19
#